data_AF-A0A4Q6F6I2-F1
#
_entry.id   AF-A0A4Q6F6I2-F1
#
_cell.length_a   1.000
_cell.length_b   1.000
_cell.length_c   1.000
_cell.angle_alpha   90.00
_cell.angle_beta   90.00
_cell.angle_gamma   90.00
#
_symmetry.space_group_name_H-M   'P 1'
#
loop_
_entity.id
_entity.type
_entity.pdbx_description
1 polymer ?
#
loop_
_entity_poly.entity_id
_entity_poly.type
_entity_poly.pdbx_seq_one_letter_code
_entity_poly.pdbx_strand_id
1 'polypeptide(L)'
;PFQGSCRIYAPLYSQVTVGTYVLPEDERRPYLDIAATDVRNAFDFYMANFNRGRKIVLIGHSQGSEMLSQLLKSRFDADPAMRAKLLLAILPGFGIHAPVGKTVGGTFANIPACSTAGETGCVIAYRSFKEGTDYLGDGSIALLELEEEVCVNPAALDNATLSVEDRRQTRLPLAGTLLPPTAWLSDAIRVVGSPTPFVLTSGSYNAACRSGPDPRNRYLSIDENLPDSDPRHGIVLMDSEPLTGITGLHRLDLQFPMTELVNLVRARR
;
A
#
# COMPACT_ATOMS: atom_id res chain seq x y z
N PRO A 1 -13.40 5.61 4.23
CA PRO A 1 -13.28 4.59 5.32
C PRO A 1 -12.58 5.09 6.58
N PHE A 2 -11.38 5.68 6.45
CA PHE A 2 -10.60 6.15 7.60
C PHE A 2 -11.21 7.31 8.40
N GLN A 3 -12.20 8.05 7.87
CA GLN A 3 -12.87 9.17 8.58
C GLN A 3 -13.57 8.75 9.87
N GLY A 4 -14.15 7.54 9.93
CA GLY A 4 -14.74 7.01 11.17
C GLY A 4 -13.70 6.65 12.23
N SER A 5 -12.44 6.94 11.94
CA SER A 5 -11.32 6.68 12.80
C SER A 5 -10.52 8.00 12.94
N CYS A 6 -9.84 8.50 11.91
CA CYS A 6 -8.94 9.65 12.03
C CYS A 6 -9.64 10.98 11.72
N ARG A 7 -9.08 12.09 12.24
CA ARG A 7 -9.26 13.40 11.59
C ARG A 7 -8.51 13.37 10.27
N ILE A 8 -9.21 13.59 9.16
CA ILE A 8 -8.64 13.48 7.82
C ILE A 8 -8.21 14.85 7.32
N TYR A 9 -7.01 14.89 6.75
CA TYR A 9 -6.47 16.02 5.99
C TYR A 9 -5.98 15.46 4.66
N ALA A 10 -6.40 16.07 3.56
CA ALA A 10 -6.05 15.66 2.21
C ALA A 10 -5.60 16.92 1.45
N PRO A 11 -4.29 17.23 1.44
CA PRO A 11 -3.79 18.40 0.74
C PRO A 11 -3.88 18.22 -0.77
N LEU A 12 -4.11 19.33 -1.47
CA LEU A 12 -3.91 19.38 -2.91
C LEU A 12 -2.42 19.60 -3.19
N TYR A 13 -1.88 18.87 -4.15
CA TYR A 13 -0.49 19.00 -4.59
C TYR A 13 -0.43 18.86 -6.11
N SER A 14 0.64 19.37 -6.71
CA SER A 14 0.90 19.23 -8.15
C SER A 14 1.09 17.75 -8.48
N GLN A 15 0.13 17.15 -9.19
CA GLN A 15 0.20 15.74 -9.59
C GLN A 15 0.76 15.61 -11.00
N VAL A 16 1.75 14.74 -11.20
CA VAL A 16 2.25 14.43 -12.54
C VAL A 16 1.40 13.37 -13.22
N THR A 17 1.33 13.40 -14.55
CA THR A 17 0.54 12.42 -15.33
C THR A 17 1.26 11.07 -15.40
N VAL A 18 0.54 10.00 -15.76
CA VAL A 18 1.15 8.68 -15.98
C VAL A 18 2.27 8.73 -17.04
N GLY A 19 2.14 9.60 -18.05
CA GLY A 19 3.18 9.80 -19.06
C GLY A 19 4.51 10.33 -18.50
N THR A 20 4.52 10.92 -17.31
CA THR A 20 5.77 11.34 -16.64
C THR A 20 6.57 10.14 -16.12
N TYR A 21 5.93 9.01 -15.82
CA TYR A 21 6.61 7.80 -15.32
C TYR A 21 7.30 6.99 -16.42
N VAL A 22 7.04 7.27 -17.69
CA VAL A 22 7.76 6.63 -18.81
C VAL A 22 9.01 7.42 -19.24
N LEU A 23 9.22 8.62 -18.70
CA LEU A 23 10.40 9.43 -18.96
C LEU A 23 11.62 8.91 -18.19
N PRO A 24 12.85 9.18 -18.69
CA PRO A 24 14.08 8.97 -17.93
C PRO A 24 14.05 9.64 -16.54
N GLU A 25 14.78 9.07 -15.57
CA GLU A 25 14.74 9.54 -14.18
C GLU A 25 15.10 11.02 -14.04
N ASP A 26 16.15 11.47 -14.73
CA ASP A 26 16.63 12.84 -14.72
C ASP A 26 15.63 13.84 -15.31
N GLU A 27 14.84 13.41 -16.30
CA GLU A 27 13.77 14.22 -16.90
C GLU A 27 12.51 14.27 -16.03
N ARG A 28 12.12 13.16 -15.40
CA ARG A 28 10.91 13.13 -14.55
C ARG A 28 11.12 13.73 -13.16
N ARG A 29 12.34 13.66 -12.61
CA ARG A 29 12.65 14.05 -11.23
C ARG A 29 12.23 15.50 -10.90
N PRO A 30 12.52 16.53 -11.73
CA PRO A 30 12.10 17.89 -11.42
C PRO A 30 10.59 18.05 -11.20
N TYR A 31 9.75 17.32 -11.95
CA TYR A 31 8.30 17.39 -11.78
C TYR A 31 7.84 16.71 -10.48
N LEU A 32 8.45 15.57 -10.15
CA LEU A 32 8.18 14.86 -8.89
C LEU A 32 8.71 15.64 -7.67
N ASP A 33 9.77 16.43 -7.83
CA ASP A 33 10.30 17.29 -6.76
C ASP A 33 9.35 18.45 -6.43
N ILE A 34 8.66 19.00 -7.44
CA ILE A 34 7.58 19.99 -7.23
C ILE A 34 6.44 19.34 -6.43
N ALA A 35 5.96 18.19 -6.89
CA ALA A 35 4.91 17.43 -6.21
C ALA A 35 5.27 17.13 -4.74
N ALA A 36 6.51 16.69 -4.49
CA ALA A 36 6.99 16.38 -3.16
C ALA A 36 7.16 17.63 -2.29
N THR A 37 7.52 18.76 -2.89
CA THR A 37 7.60 20.05 -2.20
C THR A 37 6.24 20.53 -1.74
N ASP A 38 5.21 20.41 -2.58
CA ASP A 38 3.83 20.74 -2.21
C ASP A 38 3.35 19.89 -1.02
N VAL A 39 3.61 18.58 -1.04
CA VAL A 39 3.27 17.66 0.06
C VAL A 39 4.02 18.02 1.35
N ARG A 40 5.32 18.32 1.28
CA ARG A 40 6.12 18.76 2.44
C ARG A 40 5.58 20.06 3.03
N ASN A 41 5.31 21.06 2.19
CA ASN A 41 4.79 22.35 2.63
C ASN A 41 3.42 22.20 3.30
N ALA A 42 2.54 21.39 2.72
CA ALA A 42 1.23 21.10 3.30
C ALA A 42 1.33 20.35 4.64
N PHE A 43 2.27 19.40 4.75
CA PHE A 43 2.55 18.71 5.99
C PHE A 43 3.08 19.65 7.08
N ASP A 44 4.05 20.49 6.75
CA ASP A 44 4.61 21.47 7.68
C ASP A 44 3.54 22.46 8.16
N PHE A 45 2.66 22.91 7.26
CA PHE A 45 1.49 23.72 7.61
C PHE A 45 0.53 22.98 8.56
N TYR A 46 0.24 21.71 8.29
CA TYR A 46 -0.58 20.87 9.18
C TYR A 46 0.05 20.74 10.58
N MET A 47 1.36 20.49 10.63
CA MET A 47 2.09 20.35 11.89
C MET A 47 2.05 21.61 12.74
N ALA A 48 2.19 22.78 12.11
CA ALA A 48 2.17 24.06 12.79
C ALA A 48 0.76 24.48 13.26
N ASN A 49 -0.29 24.20 12.47
CA ASN A 49 -1.62 24.79 12.70
C ASN A 49 -2.66 23.83 13.27
N PHE A 50 -2.54 22.53 12.99
CA PHE A 50 -3.64 21.58 13.21
C PHE A 50 -3.26 20.34 14.02
N ASN A 51 -1.99 19.92 14.03
CA ASN A 51 -1.61 18.63 14.63
C ASN A 51 -1.86 18.56 16.15
N ARG A 52 -1.61 19.64 16.89
CA ARG A 52 -1.84 19.74 18.35
C ARG A 52 -1.29 18.53 19.14
N GLY A 53 -0.10 18.05 18.79
CA GLY A 53 0.60 16.96 19.47
C GLY A 53 0.09 15.54 19.15
N ARG A 54 -0.83 15.36 18.20
CA ARG A 54 -1.37 14.04 17.86
C ARG A 54 -0.33 13.17 17.13
N LYS A 55 -0.46 11.85 17.28
CA LYS A 55 0.17 10.88 16.38
C LYS A 55 -0.45 10.96 14.98
N ILE A 56 0.31 10.56 13.98
CA ILE A 56 0.05 10.79 12.56
C ILE A 56 -0.06 9.45 11.84
N VAL A 57 -1.07 9.30 10.99
CA VAL A 57 -1.14 8.24 9.99
C VAL A 57 -0.94 8.90 8.63
N LEU A 58 0.04 8.42 7.87
CA LEU A 58 0.28 8.86 6.50
C LEU A 58 -0.25 7.78 5.55
N ILE A 59 -1.10 8.16 4.59
CA ILE A 59 -1.71 7.22 3.65
C ILE A 59 -1.52 7.77 2.24
N GLY A 60 -0.82 7.02 1.41
CA GLY A 60 -0.61 7.32 0.00
C GLY A 60 -0.88 6.10 -0.85
N HIS A 61 -1.05 6.31 -2.15
CA HIS A 61 -1.06 5.24 -3.14
C HIS A 61 -0.31 5.71 -4.37
N SER A 62 0.46 4.81 -4.99
CA SER A 62 1.21 5.13 -6.22
C SER A 62 2.10 6.37 -6.05
N GLN A 63 1.88 7.42 -6.83
CA GLN A 63 2.56 8.71 -6.69
C GLN A 63 2.44 9.28 -5.26
N GLY A 64 1.28 9.16 -4.61
CA GLY A 64 1.11 9.59 -3.23
C GLY A 64 2.03 8.82 -2.27
N SER A 65 2.27 7.53 -2.51
CA SER A 65 3.22 6.73 -1.75
C SER A 65 4.66 7.17 -2.01
N GLU A 66 5.01 7.49 -3.26
CA GLU A 66 6.30 8.08 -3.62
C GLU A 66 6.53 9.41 -2.90
N MET A 67 5.55 10.33 -2.93
CA MET A 67 5.65 11.63 -2.26
C MET A 67 5.77 11.49 -0.75
N LEU A 68 4.99 10.60 -0.14
CA LEU A 68 5.07 10.33 1.29
C LEU A 68 6.37 9.63 1.67
N SER A 69 6.98 8.83 0.80
CA SER A 69 8.32 8.28 1.04
C SER A 69 9.37 9.39 1.15
N GLN A 70 9.28 10.42 0.30
CA GLN A 70 10.16 11.59 0.39
C GLN A 70 9.89 12.43 1.64
N LEU A 71 8.62 12.58 2.03
CA LEU A 71 8.24 13.23 3.29
C LEU A 71 8.83 12.49 4.50
N LEU A 72 8.67 11.17 4.56
CA LEU A 72 9.19 10.32 5.62
C LEU A 72 10.72 10.43 5.71
N LYS A 73 11.43 10.31 4.59
CA LYS A 73 12.90 10.51 4.52
C LYS A 73 13.32 11.88 5.09
N SER A 74 12.61 12.94 4.71
CA SER A 74 13.02 14.32 5.02
C SER A 74 12.55 14.86 6.38
N ARG A 75 11.51 14.29 6.99
CA ARG A 75 10.93 14.79 8.25
C ARG A 75 10.90 13.77 9.38
N PHE A 76 10.97 12.47 9.08
CA PHE A 76 10.81 11.42 10.09
C PHE A 76 12.08 10.60 10.27
N ASP A 77 12.69 10.12 9.19
CA ASP A 77 13.65 9.00 9.25
C ASP A 77 14.82 9.26 10.22
N ALA A 78 15.49 10.41 10.11
CA ALA A 78 16.59 10.78 11.00
C ALA A 78 16.16 11.41 12.35
N ASP A 79 14.86 11.70 12.56
CA ASP A 79 14.35 12.39 13.74
C ASP A 79 13.57 11.42 14.65
N PRO A 80 14.14 11.00 15.81
CA PRO A 80 13.46 10.11 16.76
C PRO A 80 12.14 10.66 17.29
N ALA A 81 12.02 11.97 17.50
CA ALA A 81 10.81 12.59 18.03
C ALA A 81 9.68 12.57 16.98
N MET A 82 10.03 12.73 15.70
CA MET A 82 9.05 12.58 14.62
C MET A 82 8.69 11.11 14.38
N ARG A 83 9.63 10.17 14.45
CA ARG A 83 9.32 8.72 14.43
C ARG A 83 8.35 8.33 15.54
N ALA A 84 8.52 8.85 16.75
CA ALA A 84 7.59 8.60 17.86
C ALA A 84 6.16 9.14 17.63
N LYS A 85 6.00 10.14 16.74
CA LYS A 85 4.69 10.65 16.31
C LYS A 85 4.08 9.84 15.17
N LEU A 86 4.85 9.06 14.44
CA LEU A 86 4.32 8.22 13.35
C LEU A 86 3.56 7.04 13.96
N LEU A 87 2.28 6.92 13.64
CA LEU A 87 1.49 5.75 13.99
C LEU A 87 1.73 4.64 12.98
N LEU A 88 1.38 4.90 11.72
CA LEU A 88 1.58 4.02 10.56
C LEU A 88 1.79 4.89 9.32
N ALA A 89 2.66 4.43 8.42
CA ALA A 89 2.72 4.90 7.04
C ALA A 89 2.19 3.79 6.11
N ILE A 90 1.08 4.03 5.42
CA ILE A 90 0.44 3.08 4.51
C ILE A 90 0.77 3.54 3.09
N LEU A 91 1.70 2.85 2.44
CA LEU A 91 2.33 3.26 1.18
C LEU A 91 2.23 2.19 0.06
N PRO A 92 1.04 1.66 -0.27
CA PRO A 92 0.91 0.72 -1.37
C PRO A 92 1.18 1.33 -2.75
N GLY A 93 1.46 0.48 -3.73
CA GLY A 93 1.59 0.87 -5.14
C GLY A 93 2.90 1.59 -5.48
N PHE A 94 3.89 1.57 -4.60
CA PHE A 94 5.21 2.12 -4.83
C PHE A 94 6.28 1.23 -4.20
N GLY A 95 7.42 1.07 -4.88
CA GLY A 95 8.53 0.23 -4.42
C GLY A 95 9.20 0.84 -3.19
N ILE A 96 8.97 0.23 -2.03
CA ILE A 96 9.72 0.48 -0.80
C ILE A 96 10.65 -0.69 -0.60
N HIS A 97 11.93 -0.45 -0.39
CA HIS A 97 12.95 -1.49 -0.33
C HIS A 97 13.69 -1.51 1.01
N ALA A 98 14.15 -2.69 1.40
CA ALA A 98 15.05 -2.92 2.53
C ALA A 98 16.05 -4.01 2.19
N PRO A 99 17.23 -4.07 2.84
CA PRO A 99 18.15 -5.19 2.69
C PRO A 99 17.44 -6.52 2.96
N VAL A 100 17.80 -7.57 2.24
CA VAL A 100 17.15 -8.89 2.35
C VAL A 100 17.10 -9.35 3.81
N GLY A 101 15.89 -9.67 4.30
CA GLY A 101 15.65 -10.12 5.67
C GLY A 101 15.76 -9.02 6.74
N LYS A 102 15.81 -7.75 6.37
CA LYS A 102 15.79 -6.58 7.27
C LYS A 102 14.49 -5.78 7.09
N THR A 103 14.16 -5.00 8.11
CA THR A 103 13.02 -4.07 8.08
C THR A 103 13.43 -2.62 7.89
N VAL A 104 14.72 -2.29 8.04
CA VAL A 104 15.32 -0.95 7.88
C VAL A 104 16.62 -1.04 7.07
N GLY A 105 17.11 0.10 6.58
CA GLY A 105 18.43 0.24 5.96
C GLY A 105 18.42 0.37 4.43
N GLY A 106 17.24 0.42 3.80
CA GLY A 106 17.08 0.63 2.36
C GLY A 106 16.45 1.99 2.08
N THR A 107 15.20 1.99 1.60
CA THR A 107 14.43 3.22 1.38
C THR A 107 14.38 4.11 2.62
N PHE A 108 14.27 3.52 3.81
CA PHE A 108 14.38 4.23 5.07
C PHE A 108 15.53 3.65 5.88
N ALA A 109 16.39 4.51 6.43
CA ALA A 109 17.50 4.08 7.27
C ALA A 109 17.00 3.60 8.65
N ASN A 110 15.88 4.15 9.12
CA ASN A 110 15.52 4.19 10.53
C ASN A 110 14.03 3.92 10.81
N ILE A 111 13.18 3.94 9.79
CA ILE A 111 11.75 3.60 9.88
C ILE A 111 11.55 2.16 9.39
N PRO A 112 11.12 1.23 10.25
CA PRO A 112 10.96 -0.16 9.86
C PRO A 112 9.72 -0.41 9.01
N ALA A 113 9.76 -1.43 8.16
CA ALA A 113 8.56 -2.12 7.72
C ALA A 113 7.85 -2.77 8.92
N CYS A 114 6.53 -2.65 9.00
CA CYS A 114 5.75 -3.25 10.09
C CYS A 114 5.86 -4.78 10.06
N SER A 115 6.11 -5.38 11.22
CA SER A 115 6.47 -6.80 11.36
C SER A 115 5.79 -7.50 12.53
N THR A 116 5.25 -6.74 13.50
CA THR A 116 4.62 -7.29 14.71
C THR A 116 3.25 -6.67 15.01
N ALA A 117 2.45 -7.41 15.78
CA ALA A 117 1.12 -6.97 16.18
C ALA A 117 1.20 -5.73 17.07
N GLY A 118 0.37 -4.72 16.79
CA GLY A 118 0.35 -3.46 17.54
C GLY A 118 1.55 -2.53 17.31
N GLU A 119 2.50 -2.88 16.44
CA GLU A 119 3.68 -2.05 16.14
C GLU A 119 3.28 -0.67 15.60
N THR A 120 3.97 0.38 16.07
CA THR A 120 3.78 1.75 15.59
C THR A 120 5.10 2.35 15.13
N GLY A 121 5.05 3.42 14.34
CA GLY A 121 6.25 4.05 13.80
C GLY A 121 6.86 3.28 12.64
N CYS A 122 6.04 2.48 11.96
CA CYS A 122 6.46 1.56 10.90
C CYS A 122 5.65 1.79 9.61
N VAL A 123 6.13 1.19 8.51
CA VAL A 123 5.57 1.30 7.16
C VAL A 123 4.86 0.00 6.78
N ILE A 124 3.65 0.12 6.24
CA ILE A 124 2.93 -0.92 5.52
C ILE A 124 3.05 -0.57 4.03
N ALA A 125 3.88 -1.31 3.30
CA ALA A 125 4.06 -1.16 1.87
C ALA A 125 3.88 -2.51 1.18
N TYR A 126 3.37 -2.45 -0.04
CA TYR A 126 3.23 -3.57 -0.96
C TYR A 126 2.81 -3.05 -2.33
N ARG A 127 3.13 -3.80 -3.37
CA ARG A 127 2.39 -3.80 -4.64
C ARG A 127 1.59 -5.08 -4.70
N SER A 128 0.37 -5.03 -5.21
CA SER A 128 -0.50 -6.21 -5.26
C SER A 128 -0.58 -6.81 -6.66
N PHE A 129 -0.61 -8.14 -6.68
CA PHE A 129 -0.72 -8.93 -7.91
C PHE A 129 -1.66 -10.12 -7.65
N LYS A 130 -2.27 -10.64 -8.72
CA LYS A 130 -3.08 -11.86 -8.63
C LYS A 130 -2.17 -13.04 -8.25
N GLU A 131 -2.68 -13.97 -7.45
CA GLU A 131 -1.96 -15.22 -7.16
C GLU A 131 -1.60 -15.95 -8.44
N GLY A 132 -0.37 -16.45 -8.50
CA GLY A 132 0.16 -17.16 -9.66
C GLY A 132 0.67 -16.26 -10.79
N THR A 133 0.82 -14.94 -10.58
CA THR A 133 1.50 -14.07 -11.55
C THR A 133 2.99 -13.94 -11.26
N ASP A 134 3.81 -13.97 -12.31
CA ASP A 134 5.26 -13.88 -12.23
C ASP A 134 5.85 -12.54 -12.72
N TYR A 135 5.02 -11.50 -12.92
CA TYR A 135 5.46 -10.20 -13.47
C TYR A 135 6.59 -9.53 -12.69
N LEU A 136 6.73 -9.80 -11.39
CA LEU A 136 7.86 -9.28 -10.65
C LEU A 136 9.13 -10.11 -10.85
N GLY A 137 9.07 -11.38 -11.23
CA GLY A 137 10.25 -12.24 -11.41
C GLY A 137 10.59 -12.63 -12.86
N ASP A 138 9.92 -12.07 -13.86
CA ASP A 138 10.29 -12.21 -15.28
C ASP A 138 11.43 -11.26 -15.71
N GLY A 139 11.92 -10.43 -14.78
CA GLY A 139 12.95 -9.42 -15.02
C GLY A 139 12.42 -8.08 -15.55
N SER A 140 11.09 -7.91 -15.66
CA SER A 140 10.47 -6.65 -16.11
C SER A 140 10.59 -5.51 -15.10
N ILE A 141 10.95 -5.81 -13.84
CA ILE A 141 11.18 -4.82 -12.78
C ILE A 141 12.64 -4.89 -12.35
N ALA A 142 13.31 -3.75 -12.43
CA ALA A 142 14.72 -3.62 -12.07
C ALA A 142 14.92 -3.90 -10.57
N LEU A 143 15.87 -4.78 -10.27
CA LEU A 143 16.22 -5.18 -8.92
C LEU A 143 17.36 -4.32 -8.38
N LEU A 144 17.26 -3.97 -7.09
CA LEU A 144 18.38 -3.46 -6.34
C LEU A 144 19.25 -4.64 -5.85
N GLU A 145 20.57 -4.49 -5.96
CA GLU A 145 21.48 -5.49 -5.42
C GLU A 145 21.33 -5.55 -3.90
N LEU A 146 21.20 -6.76 -3.34
CA LEU A 146 21.10 -7.04 -1.89
C LEU A 146 19.84 -6.50 -1.17
N GLU A 147 18.91 -5.86 -1.87
CA GLU A 147 17.64 -5.40 -1.30
C GLU A 147 16.45 -6.21 -1.86
N GLU A 148 15.41 -6.33 -1.06
CA GLU A 148 14.09 -6.84 -1.46
C GLU A 148 13.05 -5.73 -1.41
N GLU A 149 12.01 -5.85 -2.24
CA GLU A 149 10.81 -5.03 -2.08
C GLU A 149 10.08 -5.44 -0.80
N VAL A 150 9.68 -4.44 -0.02
CA VAL A 150 8.93 -4.62 1.22
C VAL A 150 7.51 -5.04 0.87
N CYS A 151 7.09 -6.17 1.44
CA CYS A 151 5.70 -6.58 1.47
C CYS A 151 5.28 -6.84 2.91
N VAL A 152 4.31 -6.06 3.38
CA VAL A 152 3.61 -6.28 4.65
C VAL A 152 2.20 -6.79 4.34
N ASN A 153 1.85 -7.97 4.86
CA ASN A 153 0.51 -8.55 4.69
C ASN A 153 -0.47 -7.96 5.72
N PRO A 154 -1.42 -7.10 5.32
CA PRO A 154 -2.33 -6.47 6.29
C PRO A 154 -3.28 -7.48 6.96
N ALA A 155 -3.59 -8.59 6.29
CA ALA A 155 -4.52 -9.61 6.78
C ALA A 155 -3.99 -10.34 8.03
N ALA A 156 -2.67 -10.44 8.16
CA ALA A 156 -2.01 -11.22 9.20
C ALA A 156 -1.21 -10.37 10.20
N LEU A 157 -1.00 -9.08 9.93
CA LEU A 157 -0.08 -8.23 10.70
C LEU A 157 -0.38 -8.19 12.21
N ASP A 158 -1.66 -8.08 12.59
CA ASP A 158 -2.07 -8.04 14.00
C ASP A 158 -2.33 -9.42 14.62
N ASN A 159 -2.06 -10.52 13.90
CA ASN A 159 -2.16 -11.84 14.49
C ASN A 159 -0.95 -12.10 15.40
N ALA A 160 -1.15 -11.97 16.72
CA ALA A 160 -0.10 -12.13 17.73
C ALA A 160 0.48 -13.56 17.81
N THR A 161 -0.22 -14.58 17.32
CA THR A 161 0.22 -15.99 17.42
C THR A 161 1.21 -16.38 16.33
N LEU A 162 1.32 -15.60 15.26
CA LEU A 162 2.22 -15.86 14.14
C LEU A 162 3.63 -15.33 14.42
N SER A 163 4.65 -15.99 13.87
CA SER A 163 6.00 -15.42 13.81
C SER A 163 6.05 -14.23 12.83
N VAL A 164 7.15 -13.49 12.80
CA VAL A 164 7.32 -12.38 11.83
C VAL A 164 7.21 -12.87 10.39
N GLU A 165 7.85 -13.99 10.04
CA GLU A 165 7.76 -14.53 8.68
C GLU A 165 6.38 -15.13 8.39
N ASP A 166 5.75 -15.79 9.37
CA ASP A 166 4.40 -16.30 9.19
C ASP A 166 3.38 -15.18 8.98
N ARG A 167 3.55 -14.02 9.64
CA ARG A 167 2.71 -12.83 9.35
C ARG A 167 2.86 -12.37 7.91
N ARG A 168 4.05 -12.47 7.31
CA ARG A 168 4.22 -12.20 5.87
C ARG A 168 3.49 -13.22 5.03
N GLN A 169 3.80 -14.50 5.24
CA GLN A 169 3.52 -15.56 4.26
C GLN A 169 2.17 -16.26 4.44
N THR A 170 1.54 -16.17 5.62
CA THR A 170 0.27 -16.83 5.87
C THR A 170 -0.82 -16.21 5.01
N ARG A 171 -1.48 -17.02 4.18
CA ARG A 171 -2.65 -16.60 3.40
C ARG A 171 -3.87 -16.57 4.30
N LEU A 172 -4.47 -15.39 4.46
CA LEU A 172 -5.67 -15.20 5.27
C LEU A 172 -6.76 -14.48 4.47
N PRO A 173 -8.04 -14.83 4.67
CA PRO A 173 -9.17 -14.08 4.12
C PRO A 173 -9.14 -12.62 4.55
N LEU A 174 -9.43 -11.72 3.62
CA LEU A 174 -9.64 -10.30 3.89
C LEU A 174 -11.03 -10.11 4.49
N ALA A 175 -11.10 -9.45 5.64
CA ALA A 175 -12.33 -9.12 6.33
C ALA A 175 -13.18 -8.12 5.53
N GLY A 176 -12.59 -7.31 4.64
CA GLY A 176 -13.38 -6.57 3.66
C GLY A 176 -12.59 -5.85 2.58
N THR A 177 -12.98 -6.15 1.34
CA THR A 177 -12.53 -5.47 0.12
C THR A 177 -13.57 -4.42 -0.28
N LEU A 178 -13.15 -3.15 -0.37
CA LEU A 178 -14.03 -2.02 -0.70
C LEU A 178 -13.91 -1.67 -2.18
N LEU A 179 -14.87 -2.14 -2.97
CA LEU A 179 -14.90 -1.92 -4.41
C LEU A 179 -15.51 -0.56 -4.76
N PRO A 180 -14.86 0.23 -5.63
CA PRO A 180 -15.39 1.49 -6.12
C PRO A 180 -16.44 1.27 -7.22
N PRO A 181 -17.10 2.34 -7.69
CA PRO A 181 -17.95 2.27 -8.88
C PRO A 181 -17.22 1.66 -10.08
N THR A 182 -17.91 0.81 -10.83
CA THR A 182 -17.34 0.10 -12.00
C THR A 182 -16.76 1.05 -13.06
N ALA A 183 -17.39 2.20 -13.27
CA ALA A 183 -16.95 3.25 -14.18
C ALA A 183 -15.54 3.78 -13.89
N TRP A 184 -15.01 3.59 -12.68
CA TRP A 184 -13.67 4.05 -12.30
C TRP A 184 -12.56 3.08 -12.70
N LEU A 185 -12.92 1.84 -13.09
CA LEU A 185 -11.98 0.75 -13.35
C LEU A 185 -12.13 0.14 -14.74
N SER A 186 -12.69 0.87 -15.71
CA SER A 186 -12.74 0.45 -17.11
C SER A 186 -13.33 -0.97 -17.27
N ASP A 187 -14.42 -1.25 -16.55
CA ASP A 187 -15.13 -2.55 -16.54
C ASP A 187 -14.36 -3.74 -15.92
N ALA A 188 -13.21 -3.51 -15.26
CA ALA A 188 -12.50 -4.54 -14.50
C ALA A 188 -13.24 -5.01 -13.22
N ILE A 189 -14.41 -4.42 -12.95
CA ILE A 189 -15.34 -4.85 -11.92
C ILE A 189 -16.71 -5.06 -12.56
N ARG A 190 -17.32 -6.23 -12.32
CA ARG A 190 -18.69 -6.51 -12.72
C ARG A 190 -19.66 -5.60 -11.99
N VAL A 191 -20.65 -5.09 -12.72
CA VAL A 191 -21.75 -4.33 -12.12
C VAL A 191 -22.53 -5.25 -11.19
N VAL A 192 -22.58 -4.88 -9.91
CA VAL A 192 -23.44 -5.50 -8.91
C VAL A 192 -24.59 -4.54 -8.62
N GLY A 193 -25.82 -5.04 -8.62
CA GLY A 193 -26.98 -4.24 -8.22
C GLY A 193 -26.84 -3.84 -6.75
N SER A 194 -26.46 -2.58 -6.51
CA SER A 194 -26.24 -2.04 -5.17
C SER A 194 -26.93 -0.67 -5.02
N PRO A 195 -27.58 -0.40 -3.88
CA PRO A 195 -28.16 0.92 -3.61
C PRO A 195 -27.08 1.99 -3.37
N THR A 196 -25.82 1.59 -3.18
CA THR A 196 -24.67 2.48 -2.97
C THR A 196 -23.60 2.29 -4.04
N PRO A 197 -22.88 3.37 -4.40
CA PRO A 197 -21.84 3.33 -5.42
C PRO A 197 -20.61 2.47 -5.04
N PHE A 198 -20.36 2.31 -3.73
CA PHE A 198 -19.30 1.44 -3.22
C PHE A 198 -19.90 0.14 -2.68
N VAL A 199 -19.19 -0.96 -2.88
CA VAL A 199 -19.58 -2.30 -2.42
C VAL A 199 -18.48 -2.86 -1.52
N LEU A 200 -18.84 -3.31 -0.31
CA LEU A 200 -17.91 -3.98 0.59
C LEU A 200 -18.16 -5.48 0.54
N THR A 201 -17.16 -6.26 0.13
CA THR A 201 -17.24 -7.72 0.07
C THR A 201 -16.35 -8.33 1.15
N SER A 202 -16.94 -9.07 2.08
CA SER A 202 -16.21 -9.73 3.18
C SER A 202 -15.87 -11.18 2.83
N GLY A 203 -14.63 -11.58 3.10
CA GLY A 203 -14.12 -12.92 2.87
C GLY A 203 -14.01 -13.32 1.40
N SER A 204 -14.28 -12.40 0.47
CA SER A 204 -14.29 -12.68 -0.97
C SER A 204 -12.91 -12.79 -1.59
N TYR A 205 -11.90 -12.25 -0.92
CA TYR A 205 -10.51 -12.34 -1.33
C TYR A 205 -9.66 -12.74 -0.14
N ASN A 206 -8.51 -13.33 -0.39
CA ASN A 206 -7.50 -13.62 0.63
C ASN A 206 -6.15 -13.04 0.17
N ALA A 207 -5.25 -12.78 1.12
CA ALA A 207 -3.97 -12.15 0.84
C ALA A 207 -2.81 -12.81 1.58
N ALA A 208 -1.66 -12.84 0.92
CA ALA A 208 -0.38 -13.25 1.49
C ALA A 208 0.77 -12.53 0.80
N CYS A 209 1.87 -12.23 1.50
CA CYS A 209 3.09 -11.86 0.80
C CYS A 209 3.69 -13.09 0.12
N ARG A 210 4.00 -12.95 -1.17
CA ARG A 210 4.71 -13.94 -1.98
C ARG A 210 5.94 -13.29 -2.60
N SER A 211 6.81 -14.12 -3.17
CA SER A 211 7.91 -13.67 -4.01
C SER A 211 7.70 -14.20 -5.42
N GLY A 212 8.16 -13.46 -6.43
CA GLY A 212 8.31 -13.99 -7.78
C GLY A 212 9.45 -15.01 -7.86
N PRO A 213 9.80 -15.45 -9.08
CA PRO A 213 10.99 -16.28 -9.34
C PRO A 213 12.27 -15.77 -8.67
N ASP A 214 12.51 -14.46 -8.63
CA ASP A 214 13.53 -13.86 -7.76
C ASP A 214 12.94 -13.59 -6.36
N PRO A 215 13.53 -14.14 -5.28
CA PRO A 215 13.02 -13.97 -3.92
C PRO A 215 13.00 -12.51 -3.42
N ARG A 216 13.76 -11.60 -4.04
CA ARG A 216 13.78 -10.17 -3.70
C ARG A 216 12.52 -9.43 -4.17
N ASN A 217 11.84 -10.01 -5.16
CA ASN A 217 10.66 -9.44 -5.79
C ASN A 217 9.41 -9.86 -5.03
N ARG A 218 9.13 -9.17 -3.92
CA ARG A 218 8.03 -9.54 -3.00
C ARG A 218 6.83 -8.63 -3.18
N TYR A 219 5.66 -9.23 -3.09
CA TYR A 219 4.40 -8.56 -3.37
C TYR A 219 3.25 -9.15 -2.57
N LEU A 220 2.18 -8.36 -2.44
CA LEU A 220 0.94 -8.82 -1.83
C LEU A 220 0.15 -9.62 -2.88
N SER A 221 0.22 -10.94 -2.78
CA SER A 221 -0.55 -11.83 -3.63
C SER A 221 -2.01 -11.88 -3.17
N ILE A 222 -2.91 -11.55 -4.08
CA ILE A 222 -4.36 -11.57 -3.87
C ILE A 222 -4.97 -12.73 -4.65
N ASP A 223 -5.82 -13.52 -4.00
CA ASP A 223 -6.58 -14.57 -4.64
C ASP A 223 -8.08 -14.44 -4.31
N GLU A 224 -8.94 -14.87 -5.23
CA GLU A 224 -10.36 -14.91 -4.95
C GLU A 224 -10.67 -16.08 -4.02
N ASN A 225 -11.41 -15.79 -2.96
CA ASN A 225 -11.72 -16.72 -1.88
C ASN A 225 -13.21 -17.06 -1.87
N LEU A 226 -13.77 -17.33 -3.05
CA LEU A 226 -15.17 -17.67 -3.24
C LEU A 226 -15.30 -18.90 -4.14
N PRO A 227 -16.22 -19.84 -3.82
CA PRO A 227 -16.55 -20.90 -4.76
C PRO A 227 -17.29 -20.31 -5.98
N ASP A 228 -17.18 -20.97 -7.14
CA ASP A 228 -17.85 -20.58 -8.39
C ASP A 228 -19.38 -20.43 -8.23
N SER A 229 -19.97 -21.09 -7.23
CA SER A 229 -21.40 -21.01 -6.92
C SER A 229 -21.82 -19.75 -6.14
N ASP A 230 -20.87 -19.01 -5.56
CA ASP A 230 -21.18 -17.75 -4.87
C ASP A 230 -21.50 -16.66 -5.91
N PRO A 231 -22.63 -15.95 -5.81
CA PRO A 231 -22.99 -14.90 -6.77
C PRO A 231 -21.99 -13.74 -6.82
N ARG A 232 -21.13 -13.61 -5.81
CA ARG A 232 -20.04 -12.63 -5.74
C ARG A 232 -18.76 -13.09 -6.44
N HIS A 233 -18.67 -14.35 -6.86
CA HIS A 233 -17.52 -14.87 -7.59
C HIS A 233 -17.28 -14.06 -8.87
N GLY A 234 -16.01 -13.76 -9.13
CA GLY A 234 -15.57 -12.97 -10.27
C GLY A 234 -16.06 -11.52 -10.28
N ILE A 235 -16.43 -10.92 -9.15
CA ILE A 235 -16.80 -9.48 -9.13
C ILE A 235 -15.64 -8.64 -9.66
N VAL A 236 -14.41 -8.87 -9.18
CA VAL A 236 -13.20 -8.28 -9.77
C VAL A 236 -12.70 -9.21 -10.87
N LEU A 237 -12.60 -8.70 -12.09
CA LEU A 237 -12.06 -9.43 -13.23
C LEU A 237 -10.53 -9.37 -13.18
N MET A 238 -9.92 -10.19 -12.32
CA MET A 238 -8.48 -10.13 -12.02
C MET A 238 -7.59 -10.42 -13.25
N ASP A 239 -8.14 -11.06 -14.29
CA ASP A 239 -7.44 -11.33 -15.56
C ASP A 239 -7.72 -10.29 -16.66
N SER A 240 -8.43 -9.21 -16.33
CA SER A 240 -8.70 -8.13 -17.28
C SER A 240 -7.44 -7.31 -17.59
N GLU A 241 -7.36 -6.77 -18.79
CA GLU A 241 -6.26 -5.90 -19.25
C GLU A 241 -5.91 -4.79 -18.23
N PRO A 242 -6.88 -4.05 -17.65
CA PRO A 242 -6.60 -3.00 -16.66
C PRO A 242 -5.96 -3.46 -15.34
N LEU A 243 -5.99 -4.76 -15.05
CA LEU A 243 -5.53 -5.38 -13.81
C LEU A 243 -4.43 -6.43 -14.03
N THR A 244 -3.95 -6.55 -15.27
CA THR A 244 -2.84 -7.43 -15.66
C THR A 244 -1.64 -6.59 -16.11
N GLY A 245 -0.48 -7.24 -16.32
CA GLY A 245 0.77 -6.58 -16.68
C GLY A 245 1.65 -6.16 -15.50
N ILE A 246 2.63 -5.31 -15.78
CA ILE A 246 3.74 -4.95 -14.86
C ILE A 246 3.25 -4.22 -13.60
N THR A 247 2.08 -3.57 -13.66
CA THR A 247 1.44 -2.94 -12.51
C THR A 247 0.53 -3.88 -11.73
N GLY A 248 0.18 -5.05 -12.26
CA GLY A 248 -0.74 -5.98 -11.61
C GLY A 248 -2.04 -5.31 -11.16
N LEU A 249 -2.40 -5.53 -9.90
CA LEU A 249 -3.64 -5.06 -9.30
C LEU A 249 -3.56 -3.60 -8.78
N HIS A 250 -2.59 -2.81 -9.25
CA HIS A 250 -2.26 -1.47 -8.77
C HIS A 250 -3.47 -0.54 -8.54
N ARG A 251 -4.48 -0.58 -9.41
CA ARG A 251 -5.69 0.26 -9.28
C ARG A 251 -6.54 -0.07 -8.05
N LEU A 252 -6.30 -1.23 -7.43
CA LEU A 252 -7.05 -1.81 -6.32
C LEU A 252 -6.20 -2.10 -5.07
N ASP A 253 -4.93 -1.68 -5.03
CA ASP A 253 -4.02 -2.02 -3.92
C ASP A 253 -4.61 -1.64 -2.55
N LEU A 254 -5.20 -0.44 -2.44
CA LEU A 254 -5.83 0.02 -1.18
C LEU A 254 -7.18 -0.66 -0.93
N GLN A 255 -7.89 -1.01 -2.00
CA GLN A 255 -9.27 -1.49 -1.96
C GLN A 255 -9.34 -2.91 -1.42
N PHE A 256 -8.39 -3.77 -1.81
CA PHE A 256 -8.37 -5.18 -1.38
C PHE A 256 -8.37 -5.32 0.16
N PRO A 257 -7.38 -4.80 0.90
CA PRO A 257 -7.32 -4.94 2.35
C PRO A 257 -7.90 -3.73 3.09
N MET A 258 -8.93 -3.06 2.54
CA MET A 258 -9.41 -1.78 3.08
C MET A 258 -9.85 -1.90 4.55
N THR A 259 -10.56 -2.96 4.90
CA THR A 259 -11.00 -3.20 6.28
C THR A 259 -9.81 -3.46 7.21
N GLU A 260 -8.83 -4.25 6.77
CA GLU A 260 -7.60 -4.54 7.52
C GLU A 260 -6.87 -3.23 7.84
N LEU A 261 -6.61 -2.40 6.82
CA LEU A 261 -5.90 -1.13 6.99
C LEU A 261 -6.61 -0.18 7.96
N VAL A 262 -7.94 -0.08 7.88
CA VAL A 262 -8.74 0.72 8.82
C VAL A 262 -8.66 0.15 10.24
N ASN A 263 -8.73 -1.18 10.38
CA ASN A 263 -8.64 -1.84 11.69
C ASN A 263 -7.25 -1.69 12.32
N LEU A 264 -6.18 -1.81 11.54
CA LEU A 264 -4.80 -1.58 11.99
C LEU A 264 -4.63 -0.16 12.54
N VAL A 265 -5.18 0.84 11.85
CA VAL A 265 -5.21 2.23 12.32
C VAL A 265 -6.10 2.41 13.55
N ARG A 266 -7.19 1.64 13.67
CA ARG A 266 -8.09 1.70 14.83
C ARG A 266 -7.45 1.11 16.08
N ALA A 267 -6.74 -0.01 15.95
CA ALA A 267 -6.17 -0.73 17.08
C ALA A 267 -5.02 0.01 17.78
N ARG A 268 -4.35 0.96 17.11
CA ARG A 268 -3.12 1.62 17.60
C ARG A 268 -3.34 2.99 18.25
N ARG A 269 -4.58 3.45 18.39
CA ARG A 269 -4.93 4.84 18.79
C ARG A 269 -4.68 5.17 20.24
#